data_AF-B7S950-F1
#
_entry.id   AF-B7S950-F1
#
_cell.length_a   1.000
_cell.length_b   1.000
_cell.length_c   1.000
_cell.angle_alpha   90.00
_cell.angle_beta   90.00
_cell.angle_gamma   90.00
#
_symmetry.space_group_name_H-M   'P 1'
#
loop_
_entity.id
_entity.type
_entity.pdbx_description
1 polymer ?
#
loop_
_entity_poly.entity_id
_entity_poly.type
_entity_poly.pdbx_seq_one_letter_code
_entity_poly.pdbx_strand_id
1 'polypeptide(L)'
;MTSRFTCYVPKEWNSLHEEFLKSTIKDEALKQWKHCRYLDGTTIRLENVTAKLNYYRFSPWMRKADDPNEYPQASQYFGIEMKCILCTKSPLFTG
;
A
#
# COMPACT_ATOMS: atom_id res chain seq x y z
N MET A 1 -10.02 -4.26 17.26
CA MET A 1 -8.70 -3.60 17.15
C MET A 1 -8.48 -3.18 15.70
N THR A 2 -8.12 -1.93 15.42
CA THR A 2 -7.73 -1.54 14.05
C THR A 2 -6.21 -1.65 13.96
N SER A 3 -5.72 -2.75 13.37
CA SER A 3 -4.29 -2.91 13.15
C SER A 3 -3.83 -1.85 12.14
N ARG A 4 -2.97 -0.94 12.61
CA ARG A 4 -2.27 0.03 11.75
C ARG A 4 -0.92 -0.54 11.36
N PHE A 5 -0.46 -0.23 10.16
CA PHE A 5 0.83 -0.65 9.64
C PHE A 5 1.47 0.48 8.86
N THR A 6 2.79 0.45 8.74
CA THR A 6 3.51 1.39 7.85
C THR A 6 3.58 0.79 6.45
N CYS A 7 3.15 1.54 5.45
CA CYS A 7 3.36 1.22 4.05
C CYS A 7 4.48 2.12 3.51
N TYR A 8 5.53 1.53 2.93
CA TYR A 8 6.58 2.29 2.27
C TYR A 8 6.14 2.64 0.85
N VAL A 9 6.15 3.93 0.52
CA VAL A 9 5.73 4.45 -0.79
C VAL A 9 6.82 5.30 -1.44
N PRO A 10 6.89 5.35 -2.78
CA PRO A 10 7.88 6.15 -3.51
C PRO A 10 7.83 7.62 -3.10
N LYS A 11 8.98 8.27 -2.89
CA LYS A 11 9.07 9.69 -2.51
C LYS A 11 8.51 10.64 -3.56
N GLU A 12 8.49 10.23 -4.81
CA GLU A 12 7.86 10.93 -5.91
C GLU A 12 6.38 11.20 -5.61
N TRP A 13 5.72 10.34 -4.82
CA TRP A 13 4.33 10.52 -4.41
C TRP A 13 4.14 11.51 -3.26
N ASN A 14 5.21 12.09 -2.70
CA ASN A 14 5.11 13.03 -1.57
C ASN A 14 4.43 14.37 -1.92
N SER A 15 4.29 14.68 -3.20
CA SER A 15 3.47 15.80 -3.71
C SER A 15 1.97 15.55 -3.55
N LEU A 16 1.55 14.28 -3.45
CA LEU A 16 0.16 13.88 -3.39
C LEU A 16 -0.36 13.94 -1.95
N HIS A 17 -1.65 14.26 -1.80
CA HIS A 17 -2.29 14.21 -0.50
C HIS A 17 -2.26 12.79 0.08
N GLU A 18 -1.84 12.66 1.34
CA GLU A 18 -1.68 11.36 2.00
C GLU A 18 -2.99 10.55 2.02
N GLU A 19 -4.15 11.19 2.23
CA GLU A 19 -5.45 10.50 2.19
C GLU A 19 -5.80 9.98 0.79
N PHE A 20 -5.41 10.71 -0.26
CA PHE A 20 -5.54 10.23 -1.64
C PHE A 20 -4.69 8.97 -1.83
N LEU A 21 -3.42 8.99 -1.44
CA LEU A 21 -2.53 7.81 -1.52
C LEU A 21 -3.09 6.60 -0.78
N LYS A 22 -3.55 6.80 0.46
CA LYS A 22 -4.16 5.72 1.27
C LYS A 22 -5.37 5.12 0.55
N SER A 23 -6.24 5.96 -0.01
CA SER A 23 -7.44 5.52 -0.70
C SER A 23 -7.10 4.73 -1.97
N THR A 24 -6.19 5.24 -2.80
CA THR A 24 -5.74 4.59 -4.03
C THR A 24 -5.11 3.23 -3.74
N ILE A 25 -4.17 3.15 -2.79
CA ILE A 25 -3.50 1.89 -2.44
C ILE A 25 -4.54 0.88 -1.95
N LYS A 26 -5.45 1.30 -1.08
CA LYS A 26 -6.50 0.42 -0.56
C LYS A 26 -7.42 -0.08 -1.67
N ASP A 27 -7.89 0.80 -2.54
CA ASP A 27 -8.87 0.46 -3.56
C ASP A 27 -8.28 -0.49 -4.62
N GLU A 28 -7.06 -0.22 -5.09
CA GLU A 28 -6.37 -1.11 -6.04
C GLU A 28 -6.03 -2.46 -5.40
N ALA A 29 -5.57 -2.47 -4.15
CA ALA A 29 -5.29 -3.73 -3.45
C ALA A 29 -6.57 -4.54 -3.21
N LEU A 30 -7.71 -3.89 -2.92
CA LEU A 30 -9.01 -4.56 -2.82
C LEU A 30 -9.50 -5.10 -4.16
N LYS A 31 -9.31 -4.37 -5.27
CA LYS A 31 -9.62 -4.86 -6.62
C LYS A 31 -8.80 -6.12 -6.92
N GLN A 32 -7.50 -6.09 -6.67
CA GLN A 32 -6.65 -7.26 -6.87
C GLN A 32 -7.06 -8.42 -5.97
N TRP A 33 -7.31 -8.18 -4.67
CA TRP A 33 -7.76 -9.22 -3.76
C TRP A 33 -9.02 -9.94 -4.25
N LYS A 34 -9.99 -9.19 -4.78
CA LYS A 34 -11.23 -9.75 -5.33
C LYS A 34 -10.97 -10.67 -6.52
N HIS A 35 -9.97 -10.37 -7.33
CA HIS A 35 -9.64 -11.14 -8.53
C HIS A 35 -8.70 -12.32 -8.25
N CYS A 36 -7.63 -12.06 -7.49
CA CYS A 36 -6.48 -12.94 -7.37
C CYS A 36 -6.38 -13.64 -6.01
N ARG A 37 -7.11 -13.17 -4.98
CA ARG A 37 -7.00 -13.64 -3.58
C ARG A 37 -5.61 -13.44 -2.96
N TYR A 38 -4.84 -12.48 -3.47
CA TYR A 38 -3.59 -12.02 -2.86
C TYR A 38 -3.41 -10.51 -3.11
N LEU A 39 -2.80 -9.81 -2.15
CA LEU A 39 -2.51 -8.37 -2.26
C LEU A 39 -1.17 -8.10 -2.96
N ASP A 40 -0.19 -8.98 -2.76
CA ASP A 40 1.12 -8.89 -3.39
C ASP A 40 1.00 -8.79 -4.91
N GLY A 41 1.69 -7.84 -5.50
CA GLY A 41 1.66 -7.60 -6.92
C GLY A 41 0.66 -6.56 -7.42
N THR A 42 -0.12 -5.95 -6.50
CA THR A 42 -0.98 -4.81 -6.83
C THR A 42 -0.15 -3.72 -7.50
N THR A 43 -0.43 -3.45 -8.76
CA THR A 43 0.32 -2.47 -9.56
C THR A 43 -0.43 -1.16 -9.61
N ILE A 44 0.23 -0.08 -9.22
CA ILE A 44 -0.32 1.27 -9.19
C ILE A 44 0.61 2.17 -10.00
N ARG A 45 0.01 2.97 -10.89
CA ARG A 45 0.70 4.01 -11.62
C ARG A 45 0.15 5.36 -11.21
N LEU A 46 0.98 6.16 -10.56
CA LEU A 46 0.68 7.53 -10.17
C LEU A 46 1.79 8.43 -10.67
N GLU A 47 1.40 9.54 -11.30
CA GLU A 47 2.31 10.44 -12.01
C GLU A 47 3.23 9.68 -12.98
N ASN A 48 4.54 9.78 -12.81
CA ASN A 48 5.58 9.12 -13.61
C ASN A 48 6.13 7.83 -12.96
N VAL A 49 5.57 7.39 -11.83
CA VAL A 49 6.04 6.19 -11.11
C VAL A 49 5.04 5.04 -11.23
N THR A 50 5.55 3.89 -11.67
CA THR A 50 4.84 2.61 -11.58
C THR A 50 5.42 1.82 -10.41
N ALA A 51 4.58 1.46 -9.45
CA ALA A 51 4.98 0.69 -8.28
C ALA A 51 4.11 -0.56 -8.12
N LYS A 52 4.73 -1.62 -7.61
CA LYS A 52 4.10 -2.90 -7.33
C LYS A 52 4.12 -3.15 -5.83
N LEU A 53 2.99 -3.55 -5.26
CA LEU A 53 2.88 -3.88 -3.86
C LEU A 53 3.67 -5.15 -3.56
N ASN A 54 4.70 -5.02 -2.75
CA ASN A 54 5.54 -6.08 -2.23
C ASN A 54 5.52 -6.03 -0.69
N TYR A 55 6.24 -6.95 -0.06
CA TYR A 55 6.42 -6.99 1.39
C TYR A 55 7.90 -7.03 1.75
N TYR A 56 8.31 -6.15 2.66
CA TYR A 56 9.61 -6.19 3.32
C TYR A 56 9.41 -6.36 4.82
N ARG A 57 9.88 -7.48 5.39
CA ARG A 57 9.73 -7.81 6.83
C ARG A 57 8.29 -7.57 7.32
N PHE A 58 7.30 -8.12 6.60
CA PHE A 58 5.86 -7.97 6.87
C PHE A 58 5.28 -6.56 6.70
N SER A 59 6.09 -5.57 6.31
CA SER A 59 5.62 -4.22 5.99
C SER A 59 5.32 -4.11 4.50
N PRO A 60 4.11 -3.66 4.12
CA PRO A 60 3.78 -3.31 2.75
C PRO A 60 4.76 -2.29 2.16
N TRP A 61 5.13 -2.50 0.91
CA TRP A 61 6.08 -1.65 0.21
C TRP A 61 5.66 -1.56 -1.26
N MET A 62 5.28 -0.36 -1.70
CA MET A 62 5.05 -0.04 -3.10
C MET A 62 6.40 0.10 -3.81
N ARG A 63 7.03 -1.03 -4.13
CA ARG A 63 8.35 -1.10 -4.80
C ARG A 63 8.23 -0.57 -6.22
N LYS A 64 9.06 0.41 -6.60
CA LYS A 64 9.11 0.91 -7.97
C LYS A 64 9.51 -0.22 -8.93
N ALA A 65 8.94 -0.24 -10.12
CA ALA A 65 9.15 -1.33 -11.09
C ALA A 65 10.62 -1.46 -11.54
N ASP A 66 11.38 -0.37 -11.49
CA ASP A 66 12.79 -0.25 -11.85
C ASP A 66 13.74 -0.35 -10.65
N ASP A 67 13.23 -0.50 -9.42
CA ASP A 67 14.06 -0.59 -8.23
C ASP A 67 14.65 -2.01 -8.06
N PRO A 68 15.98 -2.21 -8.17
CA PRO A 68 16.59 -3.52 -8.02
C PRO A 68 16.75 -3.96 -6.56
N ASN A 69 16.57 -3.07 -5.59
CA ASN A 69 16.83 -3.36 -4.18
C ASN A 69 15.82 -4.37 -3.61
N GLU A 70 16.25 -5.14 -2.62
CA GLU A 70 15.38 -6.10 -1.92
C GLU A 70 14.71 -5.48 -0.68
N TYR A 71 14.95 -4.19 -0.43
CA TYR A 71 14.43 -3.46 0.74
C TYR A 71 14.14 -1.99 0.40
N PRO A 72 13.18 -1.35 1.08
CA PRO A 72 12.82 0.05 0.86
C PRO A 72 13.91 0.97 1.41
N GLN A 73 14.76 1.49 0.53
CA GLN A 73 15.78 2.47 0.91
C GLN A 73 15.14 3.79 1.35
N ALA A 74 15.53 4.30 2.52
CA ALA A 74 15.01 5.57 3.05
C ALA A 74 15.33 6.78 2.16
N SER A 75 16.31 6.68 1.25
CA SER A 75 16.58 7.69 0.22
C SER A 75 15.48 7.75 -0.84
N GLN A 76 14.79 6.64 -1.12
CA GLN A 76 13.82 6.49 -2.21
C GLN A 76 12.36 6.39 -1.75
N TYR A 77 12.13 5.97 -0.51
CA TYR A 77 10.79 5.73 0.03
C TYR A 77 10.55 6.51 1.32
N PHE A 78 9.27 6.76 1.61
CA PHE A 78 8.81 7.23 2.92
C PHE A 78 7.66 6.35 3.42
N GLY A 79 7.43 6.36 4.73
CA GLY A 79 6.37 5.57 5.35
C GLY A 79 5.08 6.37 5.50
N ILE A 80 3.95 5.77 5.13
CA ILE A 80 2.61 6.28 5.49
C ILE A 80 1.90 5.26 6.40
N GLU A 81 1.17 5.76 7.39
CA GLU A 81 0.40 4.90 8.29
C GLU A 81 -0.92 4.49 7.63
N MET A 82 -1.13 3.20 7.44
CA MET A 82 -2.35 2.65 6.84
C MET A 82 -3.11 1.77 7.83
N LYS A 83 -4.44 1.75 7.69
CA LYS A 83 -5.30 0.76 8.36
C LYS A 83 -5.26 -0.54 7.56
N CYS A 84 -5.35 -1.67 8.26
CA CYS A 84 -5.53 -2.99 7.65
C CYS A 84 -6.54 -2.95 6.49
N ILE A 85 -6.08 -3.32 5.28
CA ILE A 85 -6.87 -3.25 4.04
C ILE A 85 -8.05 -4.23 4.08
N LEU A 86 -7.82 -5.44 4.58
CA LEU A 86 -8.80 -6.53 4.61
C LEU A 86 -9.55 -6.63 5.94
N CYS A 87 -9.13 -5.91 6.98
CA CYS A 87 -9.85 -5.90 8.25
C CYS A 87 -11.06 -4.97 8.10
N THR A 88 -12.18 -5.54 7.70
CA THR A 88 -13.46 -4.84 7.85
C THR A 88 -13.72 -4.61 9.33
N LYS A 89 -14.30 -3.45 9.68
CA LYS A 89 -14.99 -3.34 10.97
C LYS A 89 -16.05 -4.43 10.94
N SER A 90 -16.02 -5.39 11.87
CA SER A 90 -17.20 -6.18 12.16
C SER A 90 -18.35 -5.18 12.39
N PRO A 91 -19.50 -5.30 11.71
CA PRO A 91 -20.68 -4.59 12.18
C PRO A 91 -20.90 -5.10 13.60
N LEU A 92 -20.71 -4.21 14.58
CA LEU A 92 -21.21 -4.46 15.93
C LEU A 92 -22.69 -4.79 15.76
N PHE A 93 -23.07 -6.00 16.17
CA PHE A 93 -24.46 -6.38 16.29
C PHE A 93 -25.16 -5.32 17.15
N THR A 94 -25.94 -4.44 16.53
CA THR A 94 -27.03 -3.74 17.20
C THR A 94 -28.23 -4.66 17.10
N GLY A 95 -28.35 -5.57 18.07
CA GLY A 95 -29.60 -6.24 18.42
C GLY A 95 -30.26 -5.49 19.56
#